data_AF-A0A2A5XHA2-F1
#
_entry.id   AF-A0A2A5XHA2-F1
#
_cell.length_a   1.000
_cell.length_b   1.000
_cell.length_c   1.000
_cell.angle_alpha   90.00
_cell.angle_beta   90.00
_cell.angle_gamma   90.00
#
_symmetry.space_group_name_H-M   'P 1'
#
loop_
_entity.id
_entity.type
_entity.pdbx_description
1 polymer ?
#
loop_
_entity_poly.entity_id
_entity_poly.type
_entity_poly.pdbx_seq_one_letter_code
_entity_poly.pdbx_strand_id
1 'polypeptide(L)'
;MYKKYFQLFFIFLLVLFSDYSILNFFELKELNSLDIFVVNLFLFFLTLLFFLFYQWLLKRKSKSPFTYLSLSFFKMVLSLIFLFPIYSNISGNAIIYIFHFFALYFAYLFIEIFLLIRDGK
;
A
#
# COMPACT_ATOMS: atom_id res chain seq x y z
N MET A 1 16.00 10.54 8.77
CA MET A 1 14.61 10.04 8.93
C MET A 1 13.59 10.88 8.17
N TYR A 2 13.49 12.20 8.41
CA TYR A 2 12.49 13.08 7.76
C TYR A 2 12.48 13.03 6.22
N LYS A 3 13.64 13.01 5.55
CA LYS A 3 13.72 12.91 4.08
C LYS A 3 13.03 11.66 3.51
N LYS A 4 13.07 10.53 4.22
CA LYS A 4 12.44 9.27 3.77
C LYS A 4 10.92 9.33 3.87
N TYR A 5 10.40 9.84 4.99
CA TYR A 5 8.95 10.01 5.18
C TYR A 5 8.39 11.06 4.23
N PHE A 6 9.15 12.13 3.97
CA PHE A 6 8.80 13.11 2.94
C PHE A 6 8.76 12.49 1.54
N GLN A 7 9.76 11.67 1.19
CA GLN A 7 9.76 10.95 -0.08
C GLN A 7 8.58 9.97 -0.20
N LEU A 8 8.26 9.23 0.87
CA LEU A 8 7.09 8.34 0.90
C LEU A 8 5.79 9.12 0.67
N PHE A 9 5.65 10.29 1.30
CA PHE A 9 4.51 11.16 1.09
C PHE A 9 4.43 11.67 -0.36
N PHE A 10 5.55 12.05 -0.95
CA PHE A 10 5.59 12.46 -2.36
C PHE A 10 5.21 11.31 -3.31
N ILE A 11 5.73 10.11 -3.06
CA ILE A 11 5.36 8.91 -3.82
C ILE A 11 3.87 8.60 -3.66
N PHE A 12 3.32 8.74 -2.45
CA PHE A 12 1.89 8.59 -2.21
C PHE A 12 1.05 9.54 -3.08
N LEU A 13 1.40 10.83 -3.13
CA LEU A 13 0.69 11.79 -3.97
C LEU A 13 0.75 11.40 -5.46
N LEU A 14 1.91 10.90 -5.91
CA LEU A 14 2.11 10.46 -7.29
C LEU A 14 1.28 9.22 -7.62
N VAL A 15 1.25 8.22 -6.74
CA VAL A 15 0.41 7.02 -6.88
C VAL A 15 -1.06 7.39 -6.88
N LEU A 16 -1.51 8.21 -5.93
CA LEU A 16 -2.90 8.67 -5.85
C LEU A 16 -3.34 9.40 -7.13
N PHE A 17 -2.50 10.32 -7.63
CA PHE A 17 -2.79 11.05 -8.86
C PHE A 17 -2.84 10.12 -10.08
N SER A 18 -1.91 9.17 -10.16
CA SER A 18 -1.86 8.18 -11.25
C SER A 18 -3.09 7.29 -11.23
N ASP A 19 -3.52 6.84 -10.05
CA ASP A 19 -4.68 5.99 -9.86
C ASP A 19 -5.97 6.69 -10.31
N TYR A 20 -6.22 7.92 -9.84
CA TYR A 20 -7.33 8.73 -10.32
C TYR A 20 -7.30 8.94 -11.84
N SER A 21 -6.12 9.17 -12.41
CA SER A 21 -5.96 9.39 -13.86
C SER A 21 -6.29 8.13 -14.66
N ILE A 22 -5.83 6.96 -14.21
CA ILE A 22 -6.10 5.67 -14.85
C ILE A 22 -7.60 5.36 -14.83
N LEU A 23 -8.26 5.57 -13.69
CA LEU A 23 -9.68 5.26 -13.53
C LEU A 23 -10.56 6.16 -14.40
N ASN A 24 -10.20 7.44 -14.51
CA ASN A 24 -10.86 8.37 -15.43
C ASN A 24 -10.61 8.01 -16.91
N PHE A 25 -9.40 7.55 -17.25
CA PHE A 25 -9.05 7.17 -18.63
C PHE A 25 -9.80 5.92 -19.10
N PHE A 26 -9.96 4.91 -18.23
CA PHE A 26 -10.67 3.65 -18.55
C PHE A 26 -12.18 3.72 -18.30
N GLU A 27 -12.72 4.88 -17.89
CA GLU A 27 -14.13 5.08 -17.56
C GLU A 27 -14.70 4.00 -16.60
N LEU A 28 -13.91 3.59 -15.60
CA LEU A 28 -14.32 2.59 -14.61
C LEU A 28 -15.31 3.20 -13.60
N LYS A 29 -16.54 3.45 -14.06
CA LYS A 29 -17.65 4.08 -13.32
C LYS A 29 -18.13 3.28 -12.10
N GLU A 30 -17.69 2.03 -11.98
CA GLU A 30 -18.03 1.15 -10.87
C GLU A 30 -17.26 1.50 -9.59
N LEU A 31 -16.13 2.23 -9.70
CA LEU A 31 -15.31 2.64 -8.56
C LEU A 31 -15.60 4.09 -8.17
N ASN A 32 -16.05 4.30 -6.93
CA ASN A 32 -16.29 5.63 -6.40
C ASN A 32 -14.97 6.34 -6.05
N SER A 33 -14.89 7.65 -6.30
CA SER A 33 -13.73 8.49 -5.96
C SER A 33 -13.35 8.40 -4.48
N LEU A 34 -14.33 8.26 -3.59
CA LEU A 34 -14.10 8.09 -2.16
C LEU A 34 -13.41 6.75 -1.86
N ASP A 35 -13.84 5.66 -2.48
CA ASP A 35 -13.26 4.34 -2.22
C ASP A 35 -11.80 4.28 -2.68
N ILE A 36 -11.51 4.89 -3.84
CA ILE A 36 -10.17 5.05 -4.40
C ILE A 36 -9.26 5.79 -3.41
N PHE A 37 -9.74 6.90 -2.85
CA PHE A 37 -9.00 7.67 -1.86
C PHE A 37 -8.75 6.85 -0.59
N VAL A 38 -9.77 6.17 -0.08
CA VAL A 38 -9.68 5.38 1.15
C VAL A 38 -8.69 4.22 0.99
N VAL A 39 -8.71 3.51 -0.14
CA VAL A 39 -7.75 2.43 -0.43
C VAL A 39 -6.32 2.97 -0.46
N ASN A 40 -6.08 4.06 -1.18
CA ASN A 40 -4.75 4.67 -1.25
C ASN A 40 -4.27 5.13 0.14
N LEU A 41 -5.15 5.79 0.90
CA LEU A 41 -4.83 6.25 2.24
C LEU A 41 -4.49 5.09 3.18
N PHE A 42 -5.27 4.01 3.12
CA PHE A 42 -5.05 2.79 3.90
C PHE A 42 -3.70 2.14 3.56
N LEU A 43 -3.41 1.93 2.27
CA LEU A 43 -2.16 1.32 1.83
C LEU A 43 -0.94 2.18 2.15
N PHE A 44 -1.07 3.51 2.05
CA PHE A 44 -0.04 4.44 2.48
C PHE A 44 0.21 4.37 3.98
N PHE A 45 -0.84 4.35 4.79
CA PHE A 45 -0.74 4.23 6.24
C PHE A 45 -0.07 2.91 6.64
N LEU A 46 -0.44 1.80 6.02
CA LEU A 46 0.22 0.50 6.22
C LEU A 46 1.70 0.56 5.85
N THR A 47 2.04 1.23 4.75
CA THR A 47 3.43 1.40 4.29
C THR A 47 4.25 2.26 5.27
N LEU A 48 3.66 3.31 5.83
CA LEU A 48 4.28 4.10 6.89
C LEU A 48 4.54 3.27 8.15
N LEU A 49 3.52 2.54 8.62
CA LEU A 49 3.66 1.64 9.76
C LEU A 49 4.73 0.59 9.50
N PHE A 50 4.76 -0.01 8.30
CA PHE A 50 5.78 -0.96 7.90
C PHE A 50 7.19 -0.38 8.08
N PHE A 51 7.46 0.82 7.54
CA PHE A 51 8.78 1.43 7.69
C PHE A 51 9.13 1.80 9.13
N LEU A 52 8.15 2.26 9.92
CA LEU A 52 8.34 2.56 11.34
C LEU A 52 8.72 1.29 12.13
N PHE A 53 7.93 0.22 11.99
CA PHE A 53 8.19 -1.07 12.65
C PHE A 53 9.49 -1.71 12.16
N TYR A 54 9.76 -1.65 10.86
CA TYR A 54 10.99 -2.18 10.28
C TYR A 54 12.22 -1.48 10.89
N GLN A 55 12.24 -0.14 10.91
CA GLN A 55 13.34 0.61 11.54
C GLN A 55 13.47 0.32 13.04
N TRP A 56 12.34 0.20 13.75
CA TRP A 56 12.34 -0.13 15.17
C TRP A 56 12.92 -1.52 15.44
N LEU A 57 12.55 -2.53 14.64
CA LEU A 57 13.10 -3.88 14.74
C LEU A 57 14.58 -3.93 14.38
N LEU A 58 15.02 -3.17 13.37
CA LEU A 58 16.43 -3.08 13.00
C LEU A 58 17.33 -2.49 14.10
N LYS A 59 16.79 -1.61 14.96
CA LYS A 59 17.53 -1.12 16.13
C LYS A 59 17.74 -2.20 17.20
N ARG A 60 16.89 -3.24 17.22
CA ARG A 60 16.88 -4.28 18.27
C ARG A 60 17.48 -5.61 17.83
N LYS A 61 17.51 -5.91 16.53
CA LYS A 61 17.96 -7.18 15.96
C LYS A 61 18.81 -6.94 14.71
N SER A 62 19.62 -7.93 14.32
CA SER A 62 20.36 -7.86 13.06
C SER A 62 19.41 -7.79 11.85
N LYS A 63 19.87 -7.15 10.76
CA LYS A 63 19.17 -7.08 9.47
C LYS A 63 18.99 -8.49 8.90
N SER A 64 17.85 -9.13 9.19
CA SER A 64 17.47 -10.42 8.62
C SER A 64 16.41 -10.23 7.52
N PRO A 65 16.54 -10.92 6.37
CA PRO A 65 15.49 -10.97 5.35
C PRO A 65 14.14 -11.44 5.89
N PHE A 66 14.15 -12.29 6.93
CA PHE A 66 12.94 -12.78 7.59
C PHE A 66 12.16 -11.67 8.31
N THR A 67 12.83 -10.60 8.76
CA THR A 67 12.15 -9.44 9.37
C THR A 67 11.31 -8.69 8.34
N TYR A 68 11.82 -8.55 7.11
CA TYR A 68 11.07 -7.96 6.01
C TYR A 68 9.87 -8.84 5.64
N LEU A 69 10.10 -10.14 5.47
CA LEU A 69 9.07 -11.10 5.09
C LEU A 69 7.92 -11.16 6.12
N SER A 70 8.24 -11.21 7.42
CA SER A 70 7.21 -11.28 8.47
C SER A 70 6.35 -10.02 8.53
N LEU A 71 6.95 -8.83 8.40
CA LEU A 71 6.21 -7.58 8.35
C LEU A 71 5.37 -7.45 7.07
N SER A 72 5.89 -7.91 5.93
CA SER A 72 5.14 -7.93 4.67
C SER A 72 3.95 -8.88 4.74
N PHE A 73 4.14 -10.06 5.35
CA PHE A 73 3.07 -11.01 5.61
C PHE A 73 2.00 -10.41 6.53
N PHE A 74 2.39 -9.77 7.63
CA PHE A 74 1.44 -9.10 8.52
C PHE A 74 0.65 -7.99 7.81
N LYS A 75 1.33 -7.19 6.98
CA LYS A 75 0.69 -6.18 6.13
C LYS A 75 -0.34 -6.79 5.17
N MET A 76 -0.03 -7.96 4.60
CA MET A 76 -0.96 -8.70 3.74
C MET A 76 -2.21 -9.13 4.51
N VAL A 77 -2.06 -9.68 5.72
CA VAL A 77 -3.18 -10.06 6.59
C VAL A 77 -4.06 -8.85 6.92
N LEU A 78 -3.47 -7.72 7.31
CA LEU A 78 -4.22 -6.48 7.57
C LEU A 78 -4.98 -5.99 6.32
N SER A 79 -4.38 -6.16 5.15
CA SER A 79 -5.00 -5.80 3.87
C SER A 79 -6.23 -6.67 3.57
N LEU A 80 -6.19 -7.96 3.89
CA LEU A 80 -7.34 -8.86 3.77
C LEU A 80 -8.45 -8.51 4.75
N ILE A 81 -8.10 -8.19 6.01
CA ILE A 81 -9.07 -7.74 7.02
C ILE A 81 -9.78 -6.46 6.57
N PHE A 82 -9.05 -5.53 5.96
CA PHE A 82 -9.60 -4.29 5.41
C PHE A 82 -10.51 -4.52 4.20
N LEU A 83 -10.13 -5.43 3.30
CA LEU A 83 -10.94 -5.80 2.13
C LEU A 83 -12.24 -6.50 2.49
N PHE A 84 -12.24 -7.32 3.55
CA PHE A 84 -13.36 -8.18 3.92
C PHE A 84 -14.72 -7.46 4.07
N PRO A 85 -14.86 -6.39 4.88
CA PRO A 85 -16.14 -5.69 5.03
C PRO A 85 -16.59 -4.96 3.76
N ILE A 86 -15.65 -4.61 2.88
CA ILE A 86 -15.93 -3.92 1.62
C ILE A 86 -16.54 -4.92 0.63
N TYR A 87 -15.95 -6.13 0.53
CA TYR A 87 -16.48 -7.21 -0.28
C TYR A 87 -17.87 -7.68 0.20
N SER A 88 -18.09 -7.80 1.51
CA SER A 88 -19.35 -8.35 2.04
C SER A 88 -20.57 -7.45 1.80
N ASN A 89 -20.37 -6.15 1.54
CA ASN A 89 -21.43 -5.16 1.41
C ASN A 89 -21.70 -4.71 -0.04
N ILE A 90 -20.87 -5.09 -1.01
CA ILE A 90 -21.03 -4.69 -2.41
C ILE A 90 -21.86 -5.75 -3.15
N SER A 91 -23.05 -5.36 -3.62
CA SER A 91 -23.93 -6.18 -4.47
C SER A 91 -23.55 -6.20 -5.96
N GLY A 92 -22.51 -5.43 -6.34
CA GLY A 92 -21.98 -5.29 -7.70
C GLY A 92 -20.63 -5.97 -7.93
N ASN A 93 -19.89 -5.51 -8.95
CA ASN A 93 -18.68 -6.10 -9.54
C ASN A 93 -17.45 -6.11 -8.60
N ALA A 94 -17.54 -6.81 -7.46
CA ALA A 94 -16.53 -6.86 -6.40
C ALA A 94 -15.15 -7.33 -6.91
N ILE A 95 -15.11 -8.03 -8.03
CA ILE A 95 -13.91 -8.46 -8.73
C ILE A 95 -13.04 -7.27 -9.15
N ILE A 96 -13.63 -6.23 -9.75
CA ILE A 96 -12.87 -5.05 -10.21
C ILE A 96 -12.26 -4.32 -9.01
N TYR A 97 -13.00 -4.19 -7.92
CA TYR A 97 -12.51 -3.59 -6.68
C TYR A 97 -11.33 -4.36 -6.09
N ILE A 98 -11.43 -5.69 -6.02
CA ILE A 98 -10.36 -6.55 -5.51
C ILE A 98 -9.10 -6.42 -6.38
N PHE A 99 -9.24 -6.46 -7.71
CA PHE A 99 -8.10 -6.31 -8.61
C PHE A 99 -7.45 -4.92 -8.49
N HIS A 100 -8.27 -3.86 -8.42
CA HIS A 100 -7.79 -2.50 -8.19
C HIS A 100 -6.99 -2.39 -6.89
N PHE A 101 -7.53 -2.92 -5.79
CA PHE A 101 -6.84 -2.95 -4.50
C PHE A 101 -5.51 -3.68 -4.57
N PHE A 102 -5.48 -4.89 -5.15
CA PHE A 102 -4.25 -5.67 -5.24
C PHE A 102 -3.22 -5.03 -6.17
N ALA A 103 -3.65 -4.40 -7.26
CA ALA A 103 -2.74 -3.65 -8.15
C ALA A 103 -2.03 -2.52 -7.38
N LEU A 104 -2.79 -1.74 -6.60
CA LEU A 104 -2.21 -0.72 -5.73
C LEU A 104 -1.32 -1.33 -4.65
N TYR A 105 -1.76 -2.38 -3.97
CA TYR A 105 -0.98 -3.07 -2.95
C TYR A 105 0.40 -3.48 -3.50
N PHE A 106 0.44 -4.07 -4.70
CA PHE A 106 1.70 -4.45 -5.35
C PHE A 106 2.54 -3.23 -5.74
N ALA A 107 1.94 -2.13 -6.19
CA ALA A 107 2.66 -0.89 -6.45
C ALA A 107 3.36 -0.37 -5.17
N TYR A 108 2.64 -0.32 -4.04
CA TYR A 108 3.23 0.07 -2.75
C TYR A 108 4.32 -0.91 -2.30
N LEU A 109 4.12 -2.22 -2.46
CA LEU A 109 5.12 -3.23 -2.12
C LEU A 109 6.39 -3.09 -2.99
N PHE A 110 6.24 -2.80 -4.28
CA PHE A 110 7.37 -2.53 -5.17
C PHE A 110 8.15 -1.29 -4.73
N ILE A 111 7.45 -0.20 -4.39
CA ILE A 111 8.05 1.02 -3.83
C ILE A 111 8.81 0.70 -2.55
N GLU A 112 8.24 -0.10 -1.65
CA GLU A 112 8.88 -0.50 -0.39
C GLU A 112 10.21 -1.21 -0.65
N ILE A 113 10.20 -2.23 -1.52
CA ILE A 113 11.40 -2.99 -1.91
C ILE A 113 12.45 -2.06 -2.49
N PHE A 114 12.08 -1.19 -3.43
CA PHE A 114 12.99 -0.26 -4.09
C PHE A 114 13.68 0.68 -3.08
N LEU A 115 12.90 1.25 -2.14
CA LEU A 115 13.44 2.13 -1.10
C LEU A 115 14.35 1.37 -0.12
N LEU A 116 14.03 0.13 0.23
CA LEU A 116 14.86 -0.69 1.11
C LEU A 116 16.20 -1.06 0.46
N ILE A 117 16.19 -1.43 -0.83
CA ILE A 117 17.42 -1.75 -1.58
C ILE A 117 18.31 -0.51 -1.67
N ARG A 118 17.71 0.67 -1.95
CA ARG A 118 18.47 1.93 -2.03
C ARG A 118 19.14 2.29 -0.71
N ASP A 119 18.48 2.05 0.42
CA ASP A 119 19.03 2.32 1.76
C ASP A 119 19.99 1.22 2.26
N GLY A 120 20.07 0.08 1.56
CA GLY A 120 20.98 -1.04 1.85
C GLY A 120 22.37 -0.91 1.21
N LYS A 121 22.58 0.08 0.34
CA LYS A 121 23.88 0.53 -0.15
C LYS A 121 24.37 1.70 0.71
#